data_AF-A0A7W1IUX4-F1
#
_entry.id   AF-A0A7W1IUX4-F1
#
_cell.length_a   1.000
_cell.length_b   1.000
_cell.length_c   1.000
_cell.angle_alpha   90.00
_cell.angle_beta   90.00
_cell.angle_gamma   90.00
#
_symmetry.space_group_name_H-M   'P 1'
#
loop_
_entity.id
_entity.type
_entity.pdbx_description
1 polymer ?
#
loop_
_entity_poly.entity_id
_entity_poly.type
_entity_poly.pdbx_seq_one_letter_code
_entity_poly.pdbx_strand_id
1 'polypeptide(L)'
;MTEHVSLPEPDVFILADHALNRVVAQITDDQWDMVMPPSFLTRRADHEPTLREIIAYHAYDDAWVPDMLAGTTMEEAGKDRFDGDLLGDDPRAAFQGLVERACDAARSLDDLDRTVHCSYGDFPAREYLW
;
A
#
# COMPACT_ATOMS: atom_id res chain seq x y z
N MET A 1 24.68 13.12 -25.24
CA MET A 1 24.25 13.33 -23.84
C MET A 1 22.83 12.81 -23.76
N THR A 2 22.64 11.61 -23.24
CA THR A 2 21.33 11.11 -22.85
C THR A 2 20.98 11.82 -21.55
N GLU A 3 19.94 12.66 -21.54
CA GLU A 3 19.36 13.15 -20.30
C GLU A 3 18.82 11.94 -19.53
N HIS A 4 19.38 11.66 -18.36
CA HIS A 4 18.73 10.81 -17.38
C HIS A 4 17.63 11.64 -16.72
N VAL A 5 16.38 11.40 -17.13
CA VAL A 5 15.22 11.92 -16.42
C VAL A 5 15.09 11.11 -15.13
N SER A 6 15.36 11.73 -13.99
CA SER A 6 15.01 11.17 -12.68
C SER A 6 13.56 11.53 -12.38
N LEU A 7 12.73 10.53 -12.10
CA LEU A 7 11.38 10.76 -11.61
C LEU A 7 11.46 11.20 -10.13
N PRO A 8 10.67 12.22 -9.71
CA PRO A 8 10.45 12.53 -8.30
C PRO A 8 9.91 11.32 -7.53
N GLU A 9 10.23 11.23 -6.25
CA GLU A 9 9.83 10.11 -5.37
C GLU A 9 8.31 9.89 -5.36
N PRO A 10 7.44 10.93 -5.23
CA PRO A 10 6.00 10.73 -5.32
C PRO A 10 5.55 10.15 -6.66
N ASP A 11 6.19 10.54 -7.78
CA ASP A 11 5.83 10.06 -9.10
C ASP A 11 6.20 8.58 -9.29
N VAL A 12 7.30 8.14 -8.68
CA VAL A 12 7.71 6.71 -8.66
C VAL A 12 6.72 5.90 -7.82
N PHE A 13 6.38 6.36 -6.62
CA PHE A 13 5.37 5.75 -5.76
C PHE A 13 4.03 5.58 -6.51
N ILE A 14 3.51 6.67 -7.07
CA ILE A 14 2.25 6.66 -7.84
C ILE A 14 2.32 5.69 -9.02
N LEU A 15 3.44 5.64 -9.74
CA LEU A 15 3.61 4.72 -10.86
C LEU A 15 3.60 3.26 -10.41
N ALA A 16 4.23 2.95 -9.28
CA ALA A 16 4.31 1.61 -8.70
C ALA A 16 2.93 1.12 -8.24
N ASP A 17 2.21 1.92 -7.47
CA ASP A 17 0.85 1.64 -7.01
C ASP A 17 -0.12 1.39 -8.17
N HIS A 18 -0.09 2.25 -9.19
CA HIS A 18 -0.91 2.05 -10.40
C HIS A 18 -0.51 0.79 -11.17
N ALA A 19 0.77 0.43 -11.19
CA ALA A 19 1.22 -0.80 -11.82
C ALA A 19 0.71 -2.04 -11.09
N LEU A 20 0.76 -2.04 -9.76
CA LEU A 20 0.20 -3.12 -8.95
C LEU A 20 -1.31 -3.21 -9.12
N ASN A 21 -2.04 -2.08 -9.05
CA ASN A 21 -3.49 -2.06 -9.26
C ASN A 21 -3.89 -2.64 -10.62
N ARG A 22 -3.13 -2.36 -11.69
CA ARG A 22 -3.37 -2.99 -13.01
C ARG A 22 -3.22 -4.50 -13.00
N VAL A 23 -2.36 -5.06 -12.15
CA VAL A 23 -2.22 -6.51 -11.97
C VAL A 23 -3.39 -7.05 -11.16
N VAL A 24 -3.73 -6.40 -10.04
CA VAL A 24 -4.88 -6.78 -9.18
C VAL A 24 -6.20 -6.76 -9.95
N ALA A 25 -6.38 -5.77 -10.83
CA ALA A 25 -7.57 -5.67 -11.68
C ALA A 25 -7.75 -6.84 -12.66
N GLN A 26 -6.71 -7.63 -12.91
CA GLN A 26 -6.76 -8.82 -13.78
C GLN A 26 -7.09 -10.11 -13.03
N ILE A 27 -7.15 -10.08 -11.69
CA ILE A 27 -7.49 -11.25 -10.87
C ILE A 27 -8.96 -11.63 -11.12
N THR A 28 -9.22 -12.88 -11.51
CA THR A 28 -10.58 -13.41 -11.71
C THR A 28 -11.19 -13.92 -10.41
N ASP A 29 -12.51 -14.07 -10.39
CA ASP A 29 -13.23 -14.41 -9.14
C ASP A 29 -12.80 -15.76 -8.54
N ASP A 30 -12.45 -16.72 -9.39
CA ASP A 30 -11.97 -18.05 -9.00
C ASP A 30 -10.51 -18.08 -8.50
N GLN A 31 -9.78 -16.96 -8.62
CA GLN A 31 -8.38 -16.88 -8.22
C GLN A 31 -8.17 -16.40 -6.78
N TRP A 32 -9.14 -15.71 -6.18
CA TRP A 32 -8.98 -15.12 -4.85
C TRP A 32 -8.66 -16.14 -3.75
N ASP A 33 -9.28 -17.31 -3.83
CA ASP A 33 -9.10 -18.40 -2.86
C ASP A 33 -7.94 -19.35 -3.23
N MET A 34 -7.17 -19.04 -4.27
CA MET A 34 -5.99 -19.83 -4.61
C MET A 34 -4.95 -19.74 -3.49
N VAL A 35 -4.56 -20.90 -2.96
CA VAL A 35 -3.46 -21.00 -2.00
C VAL A 35 -2.13 -20.70 -2.69
N MET A 36 -1.39 -19.73 -2.15
CA MET A 36 -0.11 -19.28 -2.66
C MET A 36 1.04 -20.14 -2.12
N PRO A 37 2.14 -20.30 -2.87
CA PRO A 37 3.29 -21.06 -2.41
C PRO A 37 3.88 -20.51 -1.09
N PRO A 38 4.58 -21.33 -0.28
CA PRO A 38 5.24 -20.90 0.95
C PRO A 38 6.16 -19.69 0.82
N SER A 39 6.70 -19.41 -0.37
CA SER A 39 7.52 -18.23 -0.62
C SER A 39 6.77 -16.89 -0.49
N PHE A 40 5.44 -16.92 -0.42
CA PHE A 40 4.58 -15.76 -0.23
C PHE A 40 4.21 -15.53 1.25
N LEU A 41 4.70 -16.36 2.18
CA LEU A 41 4.43 -16.19 3.61
C LEU A 41 4.88 -14.81 4.10
N THR A 42 3.93 -14.06 4.66
CA THR A 42 4.21 -12.80 5.37
C THR A 42 4.41 -13.07 6.86
N ARG A 43 4.97 -12.10 7.60
CA ARG A 43 5.15 -12.24 9.06
C ARG A 43 3.84 -12.45 9.84
N ARG A 44 2.70 -12.10 9.24
CA ARG A 44 1.37 -12.21 9.87
C ARG A 44 0.69 -13.55 9.62
N ALA A 45 1.14 -14.33 8.63
CA ALA A 45 0.51 -15.60 8.27
C ALA A 45 1.10 -16.77 9.08
N ASP A 46 0.23 -17.58 9.68
CA ASP A 46 0.56 -18.84 10.35
C ASP A 46 0.30 -20.08 9.47
N HIS A 47 -0.16 -19.85 8.23
CA HIS A 47 -0.49 -20.85 7.22
C HIS A 47 -0.14 -20.33 5.81
N GLU A 48 -0.17 -21.20 4.80
CA GLU A 48 0.00 -20.78 3.39
C GLU A 48 -1.15 -19.84 2.99
N PRO A 49 -0.87 -18.57 2.64
CA PRO A 49 -1.92 -17.58 2.43
C PRO A 49 -2.60 -17.80 1.08
N THR A 50 -3.88 -17.44 1.01
CA THR A 50 -4.60 -17.26 -0.25
C THR A 50 -4.13 -16.01 -0.99
N LEU A 51 -4.42 -15.91 -2.29
CA LEU A 51 -4.17 -14.69 -3.06
C LEU A 51 -4.90 -13.49 -2.44
N ARG A 52 -6.14 -13.67 -1.96
CA ARG A 52 -6.89 -12.63 -1.25
C ARG A 52 -6.16 -12.13 -0.02
N GLU A 53 -5.57 -13.01 0.79
CA GLU A 53 -4.83 -12.60 1.99
C GLU A 53 -3.55 -11.83 1.66
N ILE A 54 -2.86 -12.19 0.56
CA ILE A 54 -1.71 -11.41 0.07
C ILE A 54 -2.14 -10.00 -0.36
N ILE A 55 -3.22 -9.87 -1.13
CA ILE A 55 -3.71 -8.56 -1.56
C ILE A 55 -4.29 -7.78 -0.37
N ALA A 56 -4.94 -8.43 0.59
CA ALA A 56 -5.46 -7.80 1.80
C ALA A 56 -4.32 -7.25 2.68
N TYR A 57 -3.19 -7.95 2.73
CA TYR A 57 -2.00 -7.44 3.42
C TYR A 57 -1.48 -6.14 2.79
N HIS A 58 -1.42 -6.08 1.45
CA HIS A 58 -1.02 -4.85 0.76
C HIS A 58 -2.06 -3.72 0.90
N ALA A 59 -3.35 -4.06 0.82
CA ALA A 59 -4.44 -3.13 1.06
C ALA A 59 -4.37 -2.48 2.44
N TYR A 60 -3.99 -3.25 3.46
CA TYR A 60 -3.76 -2.75 4.81
C TYR A 60 -2.59 -1.75 4.86
N ASP A 61 -1.46 -2.06 4.19
CA ASP A 61 -0.31 -1.16 4.14
C ASP A 61 -0.66 0.16 3.40
N ASP A 62 -1.35 0.09 2.25
CA ASP A 62 -1.80 1.27 1.49
C ASP A 62 -2.81 2.13 2.25
N ALA A 63 -3.68 1.51 3.05
CA ALA A 63 -4.67 2.23 3.84
C ALA A 63 -4.05 3.22 4.83
N TRP A 64 -2.83 2.92 5.31
CA TRP A 64 -2.07 3.76 6.23
C TRP A 64 -1.31 4.90 5.54
N VAL A 65 -1.02 4.81 4.24
CA VAL A 65 -0.24 5.81 3.48
C VAL A 65 -0.74 7.25 3.73
N PRO A 66 -2.05 7.56 3.67
CA PRO A 66 -2.51 8.94 3.85
C PRO A 66 -2.22 9.50 5.25
N ASP A 67 -2.47 8.71 6.30
CA ASP A 67 -2.23 9.12 7.69
C ASP A 67 -0.71 9.26 7.94
N MET A 68 0.08 8.32 7.41
CA MET A 68 1.54 8.32 7.49
C MET A 68 2.20 9.51 6.78
N LEU A 69 1.79 9.84 5.55
CA LEU A 69 2.28 11.01 4.81
C LEU A 69 1.78 12.34 5.40
N ALA A 70 0.70 12.32 6.18
CA ALA A 70 0.27 13.47 6.99
C ALA A 70 1.11 13.63 8.28
N GLY A 71 2.03 12.72 8.57
CA GLY A 71 2.82 12.70 9.82
C GLY A 71 2.01 12.28 11.04
N THR A 72 0.87 11.60 10.83
CA THR A 72 0.02 11.11 11.93
C THR A 72 0.57 9.78 12.44
N THR A 73 0.73 9.65 13.75
CA THR A 73 1.12 8.38 14.37
C THR A 73 -0.06 7.40 14.39
N MET A 74 0.25 6.10 14.41
CA MET A 74 -0.77 5.05 14.58
C MET A 74 -1.56 5.19 15.91
N GLU A 75 -0.98 5.81 16.94
CA GLU A 75 -1.66 6.09 18.20
C GLU A 75 -2.71 7.19 18.06
N GLU A 76 -2.42 8.23 17.30
CA GLU A 76 -3.33 9.35 17.01
C GLU A 76 -4.46 8.94 16.06
N ALA A 77 -4.15 8.15 15.03
CA ALA A 77 -5.14 7.64 14.08
C ALA A 77 -6.04 6.54 14.69
N GLY A 78 -5.55 5.85 15.72
CA GLY A 78 -6.17 4.68 16.33
C GLY A 78 -5.59 3.39 15.74
N LYS A 79 -4.99 2.54 16.61
CA LYS A 79 -4.23 1.35 16.20
C LYS A 79 -5.03 0.35 15.35
N ASP A 80 -6.33 0.27 15.63
CA ASP A 80 -7.25 -0.70 15.04
C ASP A 80 -8.05 -0.10 13.86
N ARG A 81 -7.69 1.11 13.39
CA ARG A 81 -8.45 1.89 12.39
C ARG A 81 -8.70 1.13 11.08
N PHE A 82 -7.74 0.32 10.66
CA PHE A 82 -7.81 -0.45 9.41
C PHE A 82 -7.85 -1.95 9.66
N ASP A 83 -8.28 -2.38 10.84
CA ASP A 83 -8.51 -3.79 11.13
C ASP A 83 -9.74 -4.31 10.37
N GLY A 84 -9.70 -5.61 10.06
CA GLY A 84 -10.78 -6.32 9.40
C GLY A 84 -10.64 -6.41 7.88
N ASP A 85 -11.75 -6.69 7.21
CA ASP A 85 -11.79 -6.91 5.77
C ASP A 85 -11.96 -5.59 5.01
N LEU A 86 -10.83 -5.06 4.52
CA LEU A 86 -10.80 -3.85 3.70
C LEU A 86 -11.20 -4.10 2.24
N LEU A 87 -11.17 -5.35 1.79
CA LEU A 87 -11.46 -5.70 0.39
C LEU A 87 -12.96 -5.96 0.16
N GLY A 88 -13.66 -6.48 1.18
CA GLY A 88 -15.09 -6.74 1.12
C GLY A 88 -15.50 -7.62 -0.07
N ASP A 89 -16.74 -7.40 -0.56
CA ASP A 89 -17.34 -8.24 -1.62
C ASP A 89 -16.80 -7.93 -3.03
N ASP A 90 -16.28 -6.72 -3.26
CA ASP A 90 -15.63 -6.33 -4.53
C ASP A 90 -14.15 -5.98 -4.29
N PRO A 91 -13.28 -7.00 -4.15
CA PRO A 91 -11.90 -6.81 -3.78
C PRO A 91 -11.11 -5.94 -4.78
N ARG A 92 -11.46 -5.98 -6.07
CA ARG A 92 -10.79 -5.18 -7.09
C ARG A 92 -11.13 -3.69 -6.94
N ALA A 93 -12.41 -3.37 -6.79
CA ALA A 93 -12.84 -1.99 -6.61
C ALA A 93 -12.35 -1.41 -5.28
N ALA A 94 -12.38 -2.20 -4.21
CA ALA A 94 -11.89 -1.79 -2.90
C ALA A 94 -10.38 -1.50 -2.92
N PHE A 95 -9.58 -2.41 -3.50
CA PHE A 95 -8.14 -2.21 -3.65
C PHE A 95 -7.81 -0.95 -4.48
N GLN A 96 -8.49 -0.76 -5.62
CA GLN A 96 -8.34 0.46 -6.43
C GLN A 96 -8.64 1.73 -5.60
N GLY A 97 -9.67 1.71 -4.76
CA GLY A 97 -10.02 2.85 -3.92
C GLY A 97 -8.94 3.20 -2.87
N LEU A 98 -8.23 2.19 -2.35
CA LEU A 98 -7.12 2.39 -1.42
C LEU A 98 -5.89 2.95 -2.15
N VAL A 99 -5.56 2.39 -3.32
CA VAL A 99 -4.48 2.88 -4.18
C VAL A 99 -4.68 4.35 -4.55
N GLU A 100 -5.89 4.75 -4.94
CA GLU A 100 -6.13 6.16 -5.30
C GLU A 100 -5.98 7.10 -4.09
N ARG A 101 -6.39 6.67 -2.89
CA ARG A 101 -6.18 7.46 -1.67
C ARG A 101 -4.70 7.60 -1.33
N ALA A 102 -3.92 6.53 -1.46
CA ALA A 102 -2.48 6.56 -1.25
C ALA A 102 -1.78 7.47 -2.27
N CYS A 103 -2.13 7.32 -3.56
CA CYS A 103 -1.63 8.18 -4.62
C CYS A 103 -2.00 9.65 -4.43
N ASP A 104 -3.24 9.97 -4.03
CA ASP A 104 -3.66 11.34 -3.75
C ASP A 104 -2.89 11.97 -2.59
N ALA A 105 -2.58 11.19 -1.55
CA ALA A 105 -1.73 11.63 -0.45
C ALA A 105 -0.30 11.92 -0.93
N ALA A 106 0.28 11.04 -1.75
CA ALA A 106 1.61 11.26 -2.34
C ALA A 106 1.65 12.50 -3.26
N ARG A 107 0.62 12.71 -4.11
CA ARG A 107 0.50 13.90 -4.97
C ARG A 107 0.38 15.19 -4.17
N SER A 108 -0.27 15.13 -3.01
CA SER A 108 -0.55 16.29 -2.16
C SER A 108 0.58 16.58 -1.16
N LEU A 109 1.61 15.75 -1.10
CA LEU A 109 2.73 15.93 -0.20
C LEU A 109 3.54 17.17 -0.59
N ASP A 110 3.62 18.13 0.33
CA ASP A 110 4.29 19.42 0.16
C ASP A 110 5.67 19.49 0.85
N ASP A 111 5.99 18.51 1.69
CA ASP A 111 7.24 18.43 2.45
C ASP A 111 7.80 17.00 2.44
N LEU A 112 8.86 16.79 1.66
CA LEU A 112 9.57 15.51 1.55
C LEU A 112 10.42 15.17 2.78
N ASP A 113 10.65 16.11 3.69
CA ASP A 113 11.39 15.89 4.94
C ASP A 113 10.45 15.68 6.13
N ARG A 114 9.12 15.73 5.91
CA ARG A 114 8.12 15.38 6.92
C ARG A 114 8.38 13.96 7.43
N THR A 115 8.33 13.81 8.75
CA THR A 115 8.45 12.51 9.40
C THR A 115 7.24 11.64 9.11
N VAL A 116 7.51 10.44 8.60
CA VAL A 116 6.56 9.32 8.46
C VAL A 116 6.83 8.32 9.58
N HIS A 117 5.78 7.99 10.32
CA HIS A 117 5.84 7.11 11.49
C HIS A 117 5.50 5.66 11.11
N CYS A 118 6.48 4.92 10.59
CA CYS A 118 6.29 3.50 10.27
C CYS A 118 6.28 2.64 11.54
N SER A 119 5.63 1.48 11.48
CA SER A 119 5.60 0.53 12.61
C SER A 119 6.98 0.04 13.08
N TYR A 120 8.02 0.22 12.26
CA TYR A 120 9.39 -0.18 12.52
C TYR A 120 10.38 1.01 12.67
N GLY A 121 9.89 2.25 12.70
CA GLY A 121 10.71 3.44 12.92
C GLY A 121 10.23 4.68 12.15
N ASP A 122 10.87 5.80 12.43
CA ASP A 122 10.58 7.09 11.80
C ASP A 122 11.52 7.34 10.61
N PHE A 123 10.95 7.79 9.49
CA PHE A 123 11.67 8.07 8.24
C PHE A 123 11.23 9.41 7.64
N PRO A 124 12.08 10.11 6.88
CA PRO A 124 11.60 11.24 6.07
C PRO A 124 10.74 10.71 4.91
N ALA A 125 9.72 11.47 4.51
CA ALA A 125 8.78 11.05 3.46
C ALA A 125 9.47 10.68 2.13
N ARG A 126 10.58 11.35 1.78
CA ARG A 126 11.40 10.97 0.61
C ARG A 126 11.92 9.54 0.65
N GLU A 127 12.26 9.01 1.82
CA GLU A 127 12.77 7.64 1.97
C GLU A 127 11.62 6.63 2.01
N TYR A 128 10.48 7.05 2.57
CA TYR A 128 9.27 6.23 2.61
C TYR A 128 8.65 5.99 1.23
N LEU A 129 8.80 6.93 0.28
CA LEU A 129 8.23 6.85 -1.07
C LEU A 129 9.06 6.02 -2.07
N TRP A 130 10.12 5.33 -1.63
CA TRP A 130 10.96 4.43 -2.46
C TRP A 130 10.66 2.96 -2.19
#